data_AF-A0A5Q2QH27-F1
#
_entry.id   AF-A0A5Q2QH27-F1
#
_cell.length_a   1.000
_cell.length_b   1.000
_cell.length_c   1.000
_cell.angle_alpha   90.00
_cell.angle_beta   90.00
_cell.angle_gamma   90.00
#
_symmetry.space_group_name_H-M   'P 1'
#
loop_
_entity.id
_entity.type
_entity.pdbx_description
1 polymer ?
#
loop_
_entity_poly.entity_id
_entity_poly.type
_entity_poly.pdbx_seq_one_letter_code
_entity_poly.pdbx_strand_id
1 'polypeptide(L)' 'MAVLDHVGLAYSAVDIATSSDLMAAYGVRIPVIRVGERELGWPFDPNQVQAWLMS' A
#
# COMPACT_ATOMS: atom_id res chain seq x y z
N MET A 1 10.70 -9.66 -0.40
CA MET A 1 9.81 -9.55 0.77
C MET A 1 9.15 -8.19 0.72
N ALA A 2 7.82 -8.16 0.72
CA ALA A 2 7.08 -6.91 0.90
C ALA A 2 7.23 -6.46 2.37
N VAL A 3 7.10 -5.16 2.63
CA VAL A 3 7.06 -4.64 4.01
C VAL A 3 5.93 -5.29 4.81
N LEU A 4 4.82 -5.63 4.14
CA LEU A 4 3.67 -6.31 4.73
C LEU A 4 3.97 -7.75 5.20
N ASP A 5 4.89 -8.46 4.53
CA ASP A 5 5.31 -9.80 4.94
C ASP A 5 6.04 -9.75 6.30
N HIS A 6 6.88 -8.73 6.50
CA HIS A 6 7.65 -8.55 7.74
C HIS A 6 6.76 -8.28 8.95
N VAL A 7 5.59 -7.70 8.73
CA VAL A 7 4.63 -7.38 9.79
C VAL A 7 3.55 -8.45 9.96
N GLY A 8 3.61 -9.54 9.18
CA GLY A 8 2.72 -10.69 9.32
C GLY A 8 1.26 -10.42 8.93
N LEU A 9 1.03 -9.49 8.00
CA LEU A 9 -0.32 -9.11 7.59
C LEU A 9 -0.74 -9.83 6.30
N ALA A 10 -2.00 -10.27 6.27
CA ALA A 10 -2.63 -10.71 5.02
C ALA A 10 -2.96 -9.48 4.16
N TYR A 11 -2.71 -9.58 2.86
CA TYR A 11 -3.02 -8.53 1.90
C TYR A 11 -3.39 -9.12 0.54
N SER A 12 -4.10 -8.33 -0.27
CA SER A 12 -4.31 -8.63 -1.69
C SER A 12 -3.46 -7.68 -2.52
N ALA A 13 -2.53 -8.21 -3.29
CA ALA A 13 -1.82 -7.42 -4.29
C ALA A 13 -2.80 -7.05 -5.42
N VAL A 14 -2.86 -5.77 -5.78
CA VAL A 14 -3.65 -5.29 -6.90
C VAL A 14 -2.68 -4.73 -7.94
N ASP A 15 -2.65 -5.36 -9.11
CA ASP A 15 -1.96 -4.79 -10.27
C ASP A 15 -2.87 -3.75 -10.92
N ILE A 16 -2.38 -2.52 -11.03
CA ILE A 16 -3.13 -1.39 -11.56
C ILE A 16 -3.00 -1.26 -13.08
N ALA A 17 -2.08 -2.00 -13.73
CA ALA A 17 -1.68 -1.76 -15.12
C ALA A 17 -2.82 -1.84 -16.14
N THR A 18 -3.90 -2.57 -15.82
CA THR A 18 -5.07 -2.77 -16.70
C THR A 18 -6.24 -1.83 -16.39
N SER A 19 -6.14 -0.98 -15.36
CA SER A 19 -7.19 -0.04 -14.98
C SER A 19 -6.71 1.39 -15.19
N SER A 20 -7.34 2.10 -16.13
CA SER A 20 -7.05 3.51 -16.41
C SER A 20 -7.26 4.40 -15.18
N ASP A 21 -8.30 4.12 -14.39
CA ASP A 21 -8.62 4.90 -13.20
C ASP A 21 -7.58 4.70 -12.10
N LEU A 22 -7.15 3.46 -11.87
CA LEU A 22 -6.10 3.16 -10.90
C LEU A 22 -4.72 3.66 -11.38
N MET A 23 -4.44 3.62 -12.68
CA MET A 23 -3.23 4.21 -13.25
C MET A 23 -3.19 5.73 -13.06
N ALA A 24 -4.32 6.42 -13.28
CA ALA A 24 -4.42 7.86 -13.03
C ALA A 24 -4.24 8.20 -11.53
N ALA A 25 -4.80 7.38 -10.63
CA ALA A 25 -4.75 7.62 -9.19
C ALA A 25 -3.40 7.24 -8.54
N TYR A 26 -2.76 6.17 -9.01
CA TYR A 26 -1.63 5.54 -8.32
C TYR A 26 -0.37 5.35 -9.17
N GLY A 27 -0.41 5.56 -10.49
CA GLY A 27 0.68 5.19 -11.41
C GLY A 27 2.08 5.72 -11.06
N VAL A 28 2.17 6.89 -10.40
CA VAL A 28 3.43 7.48 -9.91
C VAL A 28 3.62 7.36 -8.39
N ARG A 29 2.63 6.84 -7.68
CA ARG A 29 2.59 6.71 -6.22
C ARG A 29 2.85 5.28 -5.75
N ILE A 30 2.77 4.28 -6.63
CA ILE A 30 2.99 2.88 -6.24
C ILE A 30 4.42 2.67 -5.71
N PRO A 31 4.59 1.85 -4.65
CA PRO A 31 3.54 1.10 -3.94
C PRO A 31 2.71 1.96 -2.96
N VAL A 32 1.41 1.67 -2.85
CA VAL A 32 0.49 2.29 -1.89
C VAL A 32 -0.23 1.18 -1.10
N ILE A 33 -0.32 1.34 0.23
CA ILE A 33 -1.14 0.49 1.09
C ILE A 33 -2.48 1.19 1.30
N ARG A 34 -3.59 0.48 1.07
CA ARG A 34 -4.96 0.99 1.29
C ARG A 34 -5.72 0.11 2.28
N VAL A 35 -6.36 0.74 3.27
CA VAL A 35 -7.26 0.10 4.23
C VAL A 35 -8.54 0.93 4.33
N GLY A 36 -9.63 0.43 3.74
CA GLY A 36 -10.85 1.23 3.56
C GLY A 36 -10.58 2.48 2.72
N GLU A 37 -10.81 3.66 3.31
CA GLU A 37 -10.53 4.97 2.69
C GLU A 37 -9.15 5.53 3.05
N ARG A 38 -8.38 4.85 3.91
CA ARG A 38 -7.07 5.31 4.35
C ARG A 38 -5.98 4.79 3.42
N GLU A 39 -5.03 5.65 3.08
CA GLU A 39 -3.86 5.31 2.26
C GLU A 39 -2.55 5.67 2.96
N LEU A 40 -1.55 4.81 2.75
CA LEU A 40 -0.15 5.09 3.05
C LEU A 40 0.65 4.98 1.75
N GLY A 41 1.13 6.12 1.26
CA GLY A 41 1.96 6.19 0.07
C GLY A 41 3.44 5.97 0.39
N TRP A 42 4.18 5.41 -0.57
CA TRP A 42 5.63 5.33 -0.49
C TRP A 42 6.28 6.73 -0.31
N PRO A 43 7.43 6.84 0.38
CA PRO A 43 8.19 5.78 1.04
C PRO A 43 7.65 5.40 2.42
N PHE A 44 7.76 4.11 2.75
CA PHE A 44 7.51 3.60 4.10
C PHE A 44 8.44 2.44 4.47
N ASP A 45 8.77 2.35 5.75
CA ASP A 45 9.44 1.20 6.37
C ASP A 45 8.46 0.37 7.25
N PRO A 46 8.85 -0.84 7.73
CA PRO A 46 7.97 -1.67 8.54
C PRO A 46 7.44 -1.01 9.83
N ASN A 47 8.24 -0.17 10.50
CA ASN A 47 7.81 0.51 11.73
C ASN A 47 6.76 1.59 11.41
N GLN A 48 6.95 2.32 10.31
CA GLN A 48 5.99 3.31 9.83
C GLN A 48 4.65 2.65 9.44
N VAL A 49 4.69 1.48 8.81
CA VAL A 49 3.47 0.71 8.49
C VAL A 49 2.74 0.28 9.76
N GLN A 50 3.44 -0.27 10.76
CA GLN A 50 2.82 -0.68 12.02
C GLN A 50 2.18 0.50 12.74
N ALA A 51 2.90 1.62 12.89
CA ALA A 51 2.40 2.82 13.56
C ALA A 51 1.17 3.39 12.84
N TRP A 52 1.19 3.42 11.50
CA TRP A 52 0.05 3.88 10.70
C TRP A 52 -1.19 2.99 10.89
N LEU A 53 -1.04 1.67 10.89
CA LEU A 53 -2.15 0.74 11.10
C LEU A 53 -2.81 0.85 12.48
N MET A 54 -2.07 1.31 13.49
CA MET A 54 -2.55 1.47 14.86
C MET A 54 -3.17 2.86 15.15
N SER A 55 -3.14 3.78 14.18
CA SER A 55 -3.79 5.11 14.24
C SER A 55 -5.20 5.09 13.70
#